data_AF-A0A957SFM8-F1
#
_entry.id   AF-A0A957SFM8-F1
#
_cell.length_a   1.000
_cell.length_b   1.000
_cell.length_c   1.000
_cell.angle_alpha   90.00
_cell.angle_beta   90.00
_cell.angle_gamma   90.00
#
_symmetry.space_group_name_H-M   'P 1'
#
loop_
_entity.id
_entity.type
_entity.pdbx_description
1 polymer ?
#
loop_
_entity_poly.entity_id
_entity_poly.type
_entity_poly.pdbx_seq_one_letter_code
_entity_poly.pdbx_strand_id
1 'polypeptide(L)'
;PVRSKIEDVQPSDVFDATQPDQLDAVQAKAYRDLGQNALAHGEVAVISLAGGAGSRWTHGAGVVKALNPFARLAGRHRNFIEVHLAKSRRTGQLYGAALPHILTTSYLTHGPIQQWLAARDNYGYPGPLLLSQGRSIGLRMVPMTRDLRFAWEEMPQQLLDEQAQKVQESLHAALIGWAQSAGEGSDYTDNLPMQCMHPVGHWYELPNMLRNGVLAELLAQRPQLKYLMMHNIDTLGADVDPLLLGCHIHSGAGLTAEVITRRLEDRGGGLARIDGRPRLIEGLALPHEEIEFNLTYYNSNTFWVDIDQVLAVFGLTRTEVSNREKVPRPCVAWLPACPLT
;
A
#
# COMPACT_ATOMS: atom_id res chain seq x y z
N PRO A 1 -14.82 -29.94 3.73
CA PRO A 1 -14.26 -28.57 3.67
C PRO A 1 -12.73 -28.62 3.64
N VAL A 2 -12.10 -28.04 2.62
CA VAL A 2 -10.64 -27.83 2.63
C VAL A 2 -10.39 -26.75 3.68
N ARG A 3 -10.03 -27.15 4.91
CA ARG A 3 -9.60 -26.20 5.94
C ARG A 3 -8.18 -25.82 5.59
N SER A 4 -7.97 -24.63 5.04
CA SER A 4 -6.63 -24.08 4.89
C SER A 4 -5.96 -24.03 6.26
N LYS A 5 -4.74 -24.54 6.34
CA LYS A 5 -3.94 -24.53 7.56
C LYS A 5 -3.24 -23.18 7.64
N ILE A 6 -3.57 -22.38 8.65
CA ILE A 6 -2.96 -21.07 8.92
C ILE A 6 -2.09 -21.21 10.16
N GLU A 7 -0.80 -20.96 10.00
CA GLU A 7 0.20 -21.03 11.06
C GLU A 7 1.07 -19.77 11.03
N ASP A 8 1.76 -19.50 12.13
CA ASP A 8 2.84 -18.50 12.11
C ASP A 8 3.99 -18.98 11.20
N VAL A 9 4.77 -18.01 10.71
CA VAL A 9 5.95 -18.30 9.89
C VAL A 9 7.08 -18.90 10.72
N GLN A 10 7.96 -19.65 10.05
CA GLN A 10 9.19 -20.17 10.65
C GLN A 10 10.31 -19.12 10.54
N PRO A 11 11.35 -19.19 11.39
CA PRO A 11 12.50 -18.28 11.29
C PRO A 11 13.19 -18.30 9.92
N SER A 12 13.09 -19.40 9.16
CA SER A 12 13.62 -19.50 7.80
C SER A 12 12.79 -18.80 6.73
N ASP A 13 11.54 -18.42 7.03
CA ASP A 13 10.64 -17.74 6.09
C ASP A 13 10.88 -16.23 6.06
N VAL A 14 11.66 -15.70 7.00
CA VAL A 14 11.96 -14.27 7.15
C VAL A 14 13.47 -14.08 7.22
N PHE A 15 13.97 -13.10 6.47
CA PHE A 15 15.36 -12.67 6.55
C PHE A 15 15.48 -11.43 7.43
N ASP A 16 16.15 -11.54 8.57
CA ASP A 16 16.39 -10.42 9.49
C ASP A 16 17.78 -9.83 9.26
N ALA A 17 17.82 -8.71 8.53
CA ALA A 17 19.04 -7.98 8.21
C ALA A 17 19.74 -7.35 9.44
N THR A 18 19.15 -7.46 10.65
CA THR A 18 19.73 -6.99 11.91
C THR A 18 20.42 -8.10 12.71
N GLN A 19 20.20 -9.37 12.37
CA GLN A 19 20.79 -10.51 13.10
C GLN A 19 22.15 -10.89 12.51
N PRO A 20 23.24 -10.86 13.28
CA PRO A 20 24.56 -11.27 12.80
C PRO A 20 24.61 -12.72 12.32
N ASP A 21 23.76 -13.58 12.88
CA ASP A 21 23.69 -15.01 12.54
C ASP A 21 23.09 -15.27 11.15
N GLN A 22 22.25 -14.35 10.67
CA GLN A 22 21.64 -14.41 9.33
C GLN A 22 22.40 -13.57 8.31
N LEU A 23 23.06 -12.51 8.76
CA LEU A 23 23.83 -11.62 7.93
C LEU A 23 25.12 -11.21 8.63
N ASP A 24 26.20 -11.89 8.31
CA ASP A 24 27.49 -11.57 8.88
C ASP A 24 28.00 -10.19 8.40
N ALA A 25 29.03 -9.64 9.06
CA ALA A 25 29.53 -8.30 8.75
C ALA A 25 30.09 -8.17 7.32
N VAL A 26 30.61 -9.25 6.74
CA VAL A 26 31.16 -9.26 5.38
C VAL A 26 30.03 -9.23 4.36
N GLN A 27 29.01 -10.07 4.54
CA GLN A 27 27.80 -10.09 3.73
C GLN A 27 27.03 -8.76 3.86
N ALA A 28 26.85 -8.24 5.07
CA ALA A 28 26.19 -6.97 5.31
C ALA A 28 26.87 -5.83 4.56
N LYS A 29 28.22 -5.82 4.56
CA LYS A 29 28.99 -4.86 3.78
C LYS A 29 28.76 -5.06 2.29
N ALA A 30 28.84 -6.29 1.79
CA ALA A 30 28.64 -6.58 0.37
C ALA A 30 27.24 -6.16 -0.12
N TYR A 31 26.19 -6.45 0.64
CA TYR A 31 24.82 -6.05 0.29
C TYR A 31 24.65 -4.53 0.37
N ARG A 32 25.19 -3.90 1.41
CA ARG A 32 25.20 -2.43 1.49
C ARG A 32 25.92 -1.82 0.28
N ASP A 33 27.06 -2.36 -0.14
CA ASP A 33 27.79 -1.89 -1.32
C ASP A 33 26.93 -2.07 -2.60
N LEU A 34 26.21 -3.18 -2.75
CA LEU A 34 25.27 -3.40 -3.87
C LEU A 34 24.18 -2.31 -3.91
N GLY A 35 23.52 -2.04 -2.79
CA GLY A 35 22.48 -1.02 -2.75
C GLY A 35 23.03 0.40 -2.93
N GLN A 36 24.20 0.72 -2.36
CA GLN A 36 24.87 2.00 -2.59
C GLN A 36 25.22 2.21 -4.07
N ASN A 37 25.71 1.16 -4.73
CA ASN A 37 26.00 1.20 -6.17
C ASN A 37 24.71 1.42 -6.98
N ALA A 38 23.62 0.70 -6.70
CA ALA A 38 22.34 0.91 -7.38
C ALA A 38 21.81 2.34 -7.21
N LEU A 39 21.93 2.90 -6.00
CA LEU A 39 21.56 4.30 -5.73
C LEU A 39 22.44 5.29 -6.50
N ALA A 40 23.76 5.09 -6.50
CA ALA A 40 24.69 5.96 -7.21
C ALA A 40 24.50 5.93 -8.74
N HIS A 41 24.12 4.78 -9.29
CA HIS A 41 23.77 4.66 -10.71
C HIS A 41 22.36 5.20 -11.05
N GLY A 42 21.59 5.65 -10.04
CA GLY A 42 20.24 6.19 -10.24
C GLY A 42 19.22 5.13 -10.67
N GLU A 43 19.38 3.89 -10.18
CA GLU A 43 18.56 2.74 -10.55
C GLU A 43 17.28 2.60 -9.70
N VAL A 44 17.03 3.54 -8.77
CA VAL A 44 15.97 3.43 -7.75
C VAL A 44 15.01 4.63 -7.81
N ALA A 45 13.71 4.35 -7.70
CA ALA A 45 12.67 5.35 -7.52
C ALA A 45 11.80 5.02 -6.29
N VAL A 46 11.16 6.04 -5.72
CA VAL A 46 10.28 5.91 -4.55
C VAL A 46 8.84 6.11 -4.96
N ILE A 47 7.93 5.29 -4.44
CA ILE A 47 6.48 5.41 -4.59
C ILE A 47 5.87 5.56 -3.19
N SER A 48 5.26 6.71 -2.91
CA SER A 48 4.49 6.89 -1.67
C SER A 48 2.98 6.85 -1.95
N LEU A 49 2.30 5.93 -1.26
CA LEU A 49 0.88 5.64 -1.42
C LEU A 49 -0.01 6.72 -0.78
N ALA A 50 -0.48 7.68 -1.58
CA ALA A 50 -1.25 8.85 -1.13
C ALA A 50 -2.69 8.89 -1.69
N GLY A 51 -3.24 7.73 -2.07
CA GLY A 51 -4.61 7.60 -2.59
C GLY A 51 -5.73 7.66 -1.53
N GLY A 52 -5.41 7.36 -0.27
CA GLY A 52 -6.39 7.22 0.81
C GLY A 52 -6.97 8.55 1.33
N ALA A 53 -8.28 8.58 1.55
CA ALA A 53 -8.93 9.62 2.35
C ALA A 53 -8.66 9.35 3.84
N GLY A 54 -8.16 10.33 4.58
CA GLY A 54 -7.77 10.18 5.98
C GLY A 54 -8.94 10.10 6.97
N SER A 55 -10.06 9.46 6.61
CA SER A 55 -11.32 9.53 7.37
C SER A 55 -11.18 9.05 8.81
N ARG A 56 -10.41 7.98 9.08
CA ARG A 56 -10.12 7.51 10.45
C ARG A 56 -9.25 8.50 11.24
N TRP A 57 -8.31 9.16 10.56
CA TRP A 57 -7.37 10.10 11.17
C TRP A 57 -8.06 11.36 11.70
N THR A 58 -9.16 11.75 11.07
CA THR A 58 -9.90 12.98 11.36
C THR A 58 -11.29 12.74 11.91
N HIS A 59 -11.59 11.52 12.38
CA HIS A 59 -12.91 11.15 12.90
C HIS A 59 -14.06 11.50 11.93
N GLY A 60 -13.83 11.29 10.63
CA GLY A 60 -14.83 11.46 9.58
C GLY A 60 -14.64 12.69 8.69
N ALA A 61 -13.74 13.63 8.99
CA ALA A 61 -13.50 14.75 8.08
C ALA A 61 -12.74 14.27 6.82
N GLY A 62 -13.29 14.49 5.63
CA GLY A 62 -12.70 14.08 4.36
C GLY A 62 -11.44 14.87 4.00
N VAL A 63 -10.33 14.63 4.70
CA VAL A 63 -9.04 15.28 4.43
C VAL A 63 -8.12 14.37 3.61
N VAL A 64 -7.22 15.00 2.88
CA VAL A 64 -6.10 14.32 2.25
C VAL A 64 -5.02 14.08 3.29
N LYS A 65 -4.90 12.84 3.79
CA LYS A 65 -3.97 12.48 4.88
C LYS A 65 -2.55 12.95 4.59
N ALA A 66 -2.09 12.77 3.36
CA ALA A 66 -0.76 13.15 2.90
C ALA A 66 -0.42 14.65 3.12
N LEU A 67 -1.43 15.52 3.11
CA LEU A 67 -1.29 16.96 3.29
C LEU A 67 -1.48 17.42 4.74
N ASN A 68 -1.95 16.54 5.62
CA ASN A 68 -2.26 16.89 6.99
C ASN A 68 -0.97 17.22 7.76
N PRO A 69 -0.85 18.41 8.39
CA PRO A 69 0.24 18.70 9.30
C PRO A 69 0.13 17.79 10.53
N PHE A 70 1.20 17.06 10.86
CA PHE A 70 1.16 16.06 11.93
C PHE A 70 2.28 16.23 12.96
N ALA A 71 3.43 16.81 12.59
CA ALA A 71 4.54 17.01 13.51
C ALA A 71 5.23 18.36 13.29
N ARG A 72 5.69 18.99 14.38
CA ARG A 72 6.51 20.20 14.33
C ARG A 72 7.99 19.81 14.23
N LEU A 73 8.58 19.94 13.05
CA LEU A 73 9.99 19.64 12.79
C LEU A 73 10.72 20.92 12.36
N ALA A 74 11.83 21.22 13.02
CA ALA A 74 12.57 22.48 12.83
C ALA A 74 11.66 23.73 12.94
N GLY A 75 10.81 23.75 13.98
CA GLY A 75 9.96 24.89 14.29
C GLY A 75 8.70 25.05 13.43
N ARG A 76 8.49 24.24 12.38
CA ARG A 76 7.32 24.31 11.49
C ARG A 76 6.56 23.00 11.47
N HIS A 77 5.23 23.06 11.36
CA HIS A 77 4.43 21.86 11.12
C HIS A 77 4.69 21.32 9.73
N ARG A 78 5.07 20.04 9.65
CA ARG A 78 5.34 19.31 8.41
C ARG A 78 4.21 18.33 8.15
N ASN A 79 3.92 18.12 6.87
CA ASN A 79 3.03 17.07 6.41
C ASN A 79 3.83 15.86 5.92
N PHE A 80 3.15 14.77 5.62
CA PHE A 80 3.79 13.51 5.25
C PHE A 80 4.60 13.63 3.95
N ILE A 81 4.05 14.30 2.93
CA ILE A 81 4.74 14.48 1.65
C ILE A 81 6.08 15.20 1.85
N GLU A 82 6.10 16.30 2.60
CA GLU A 82 7.31 17.07 2.83
C GLU A 82 8.41 16.22 3.49
N VAL A 83 8.04 15.38 4.45
CA VAL A 83 9.00 14.51 5.14
C VAL A 83 9.57 13.45 4.20
N HIS A 84 8.74 12.82 3.38
CA HIS A 84 9.20 11.81 2.42
C HIS A 84 10.06 12.41 1.31
N LEU A 85 9.69 13.58 0.77
CA LEU A 85 10.54 14.29 -0.19
C LEU A 85 11.88 14.70 0.41
N ALA A 86 11.91 15.10 1.69
CA ALA A 86 13.16 15.43 2.36
C ALA A 86 14.09 14.20 2.51
N LYS A 87 13.53 13.02 2.80
CA LYS A 87 14.30 11.76 2.86
C LYS A 87 14.85 11.38 1.49
N SER A 88 14.02 11.35 0.45
CA SER A 88 14.49 11.05 -0.91
C SER A 88 15.55 12.04 -1.40
N ARG A 89 15.42 13.34 -1.05
CA ARG A 89 16.44 14.36 -1.35
C ARG A 89 17.74 14.07 -0.60
N ARG A 90 17.68 13.73 0.69
CA ARG A 90 18.87 13.36 1.49
C ARG A 90 19.59 12.16 0.86
N THR A 91 18.86 11.10 0.52
CA THR A 91 19.43 9.92 -0.15
C THR A 91 20.07 10.29 -1.47
N GLY A 92 19.41 11.12 -2.28
CA GLY A 92 19.98 11.56 -3.56
C GLY A 92 21.23 12.42 -3.40
N GLN A 93 21.34 13.22 -2.34
CA GLN A 93 22.55 13.98 -2.01
C GLN A 93 23.70 13.06 -1.55
N LEU A 94 23.39 12.05 -0.74
CA LEU A 94 24.39 11.10 -0.22
C LEU A 94 25.02 10.24 -1.32
N TYR A 95 24.23 9.85 -2.33
CA TYR A 95 24.67 8.94 -3.39
C TYR A 95 24.87 9.63 -4.74
N GLY A 96 24.68 10.95 -4.83
CA GLY A 96 24.99 11.73 -6.03
C GLY A 96 23.96 11.63 -7.16
N ALA A 97 22.83 10.95 -6.96
CA ALA A 97 21.77 10.82 -7.95
C ALA A 97 20.41 11.13 -7.34
N ALA A 98 19.70 12.14 -7.86
CA ALA A 98 18.34 12.44 -7.38
C ALA A 98 17.37 11.29 -7.69
N LEU A 99 16.66 10.81 -6.67
CA LEU A 99 15.66 9.75 -6.80
C LEU A 99 14.39 10.31 -7.44
N PRO A 100 13.84 9.69 -8.48
CA PRO A 100 12.45 9.96 -8.86
C PRO A 100 11.53 9.62 -7.69
N HIS A 101 10.58 10.51 -7.39
CA HIS A 101 9.60 10.31 -6.34
C HIS A 101 8.20 10.39 -6.94
N ILE A 102 7.41 9.35 -6.75
CA ILE A 102 6.07 9.22 -7.33
C ILE A 102 5.07 9.19 -6.18
N LEU A 103 4.09 10.08 -6.25
CA LEU A 103 2.96 10.07 -5.34
C LEU A 103 1.78 9.46 -6.08
N THR A 104 1.38 8.26 -5.69
CA THR A 104 0.15 7.65 -6.20
C THR A 104 -1.05 8.28 -5.48
N THR A 105 -2.05 8.66 -6.26
CA THR A 105 -3.18 9.49 -5.80
C THR A 105 -4.48 8.87 -6.29
N SER A 106 -5.59 9.19 -5.64
CA SER A 106 -6.92 8.81 -6.11
C SER A 106 -7.63 10.01 -6.73
N TYR A 107 -8.82 9.78 -7.29
CA TYR A 107 -9.68 10.87 -7.74
C TYR A 107 -10.02 11.87 -6.62
N LEU A 108 -9.94 11.45 -5.34
CA LEU A 108 -10.18 12.31 -4.17
C LEU A 108 -8.96 13.16 -3.81
N THR A 109 -7.75 12.63 -3.98
CA THR A 109 -6.52 13.25 -3.46
C THR A 109 -5.70 13.96 -4.53
N HIS A 110 -5.89 13.64 -5.80
CA HIS A 110 -5.05 14.13 -6.90
C HIS A 110 -5.03 15.66 -7.03
N GLY A 111 -6.21 16.28 -7.21
CA GLY A 111 -6.32 17.73 -7.37
C GLY A 111 -5.75 18.52 -6.19
N PRO A 112 -6.13 18.21 -4.93
CA PRO A 112 -5.56 18.86 -3.76
C PRO A 112 -4.03 18.71 -3.64
N ILE A 113 -3.48 17.52 -3.90
CA ILE A 113 -2.03 17.28 -3.85
C ILE A 113 -1.31 18.08 -4.94
N GLN A 114 -1.84 18.06 -6.17
CA GLN A 114 -1.28 18.81 -7.29
C GLN A 114 -1.20 20.31 -7.00
N GLN A 115 -2.32 20.90 -6.54
CA GLN A 115 -2.39 22.32 -6.19
C GLN A 115 -1.45 22.66 -5.03
N TRP A 116 -1.38 21.79 -4.02
CA TRP A 116 -0.53 21.99 -2.86
C TRP A 116 0.96 22.02 -3.21
N LEU A 117 1.40 21.09 -4.06
CA LEU A 117 2.77 20.99 -4.53
C LEU A 117 3.15 22.16 -5.44
N ALA A 118 2.28 22.53 -6.38
CA ALA A 118 2.48 23.68 -7.26
C ALA A 118 2.64 24.99 -6.47
N ALA A 119 1.80 25.21 -5.45
CA ALA A 119 1.88 26.39 -4.57
C ALA A 119 3.16 26.46 -3.73
N ARG A 120 3.95 25.38 -3.66
CA ARG A 120 5.19 25.28 -2.89
C ARG A 120 6.40 24.99 -3.76
N ASP A 121 6.27 25.16 -5.07
CA ASP A 121 7.32 24.87 -6.05
C ASP A 121 7.94 23.49 -5.83
N ASN A 122 7.08 22.47 -5.63
CA ASN A 122 7.48 21.09 -5.35
C ASN A 122 8.48 20.95 -4.18
N TYR A 123 8.47 21.87 -3.22
CA TYR A 123 9.43 21.95 -2.12
C TYR A 123 10.91 22.03 -2.58
N GLY A 124 11.16 22.50 -3.80
CA GLY A 124 12.49 22.51 -4.42
C GLY A 124 13.07 21.10 -4.61
N TYR A 125 12.22 20.10 -4.87
CA TYR A 125 12.68 18.73 -5.08
C TYR A 125 13.57 18.65 -6.34
N PRO A 126 14.80 18.11 -6.25
CA PRO A 126 15.79 18.22 -7.33
C PRO A 126 15.63 17.20 -8.47
N GLY A 127 14.79 16.18 -8.28
CA GLY A 127 14.56 15.10 -9.24
C GLY A 127 13.13 15.09 -9.79
N PRO A 128 12.79 14.09 -10.63
CA PRO A 128 11.42 13.90 -11.08
C PRO A 128 10.47 13.72 -9.88
N LEU A 129 9.42 14.55 -9.81
CA LEU A 129 8.31 14.41 -8.87
C LEU A 129 7.02 14.23 -9.66
N LEU A 130 6.48 13.01 -9.68
CA LEU A 130 5.35 12.65 -10.53
C LEU A 130 4.12 12.32 -9.69
N LEU A 131 2.93 12.68 -10.19
CA LEU A 131 1.66 12.25 -9.62
C LEU A 131 1.06 11.13 -10.48
N SER A 132 0.83 9.97 -9.87
CA SER A 132 0.18 8.84 -10.53
C SER A 132 -1.28 8.80 -10.11
N GLN A 133 -2.17 9.34 -10.95
CA GLN A 133 -3.62 9.29 -10.68
C GLN A 133 -4.17 7.89 -10.89
N GLY A 134 -4.84 7.35 -9.89
CA GLY A 134 -5.50 6.05 -9.93
C GLY A 134 -6.55 5.99 -11.04
N ARG A 135 -6.52 4.91 -11.82
CA ARG A 135 -7.47 4.60 -12.89
C ARG A 135 -8.37 3.40 -12.57
N SER A 136 -8.15 2.77 -11.44
CA SER A 136 -9.03 1.74 -10.88
C SER A 136 -9.94 2.39 -9.84
N ILE A 137 -11.23 2.46 -10.16
CA ILE A 137 -12.26 3.07 -9.32
C ILE A 137 -13.36 2.03 -9.16
N GLY A 138 -13.73 1.73 -7.91
CA GLY A 138 -14.78 0.77 -7.60
C GLY A 138 -16.08 1.48 -7.31
N LEU A 139 -17.20 0.87 -7.70
CA LEU A 139 -18.52 1.23 -7.18
C LEU A 139 -18.69 0.59 -5.81
N ARG A 140 -19.26 1.34 -4.87
CA ARG A 140 -19.73 0.78 -3.61
C ARG A 140 -20.91 -0.11 -3.91
N MET A 141 -21.06 -1.17 -3.11
CA MET A 141 -22.20 -2.09 -3.24
C MET A 141 -23.16 -1.90 -2.07
N VAL A 142 -24.42 -2.22 -2.30
CA VAL A 142 -25.39 -2.45 -1.22
C VAL A 142 -24.87 -3.62 -0.38
N PRO A 143 -24.73 -3.49 0.95
CA PRO A 143 -24.19 -4.55 1.80
C PRO A 143 -25.08 -5.79 1.76
N MET A 144 -24.49 -6.97 1.97
CA MET A 144 -25.29 -8.18 2.12
C MET A 144 -26.00 -8.17 3.47
N THR A 145 -27.25 -8.64 3.50
CA THR A 145 -28.00 -8.80 4.74
C THR A 145 -27.26 -9.67 5.74
N ARG A 146 -26.59 -10.73 5.26
CA ARG A 146 -25.77 -11.61 6.10
C ARG A 146 -24.61 -10.84 6.76
N ASP A 147 -24.00 -9.89 6.05
CA ASP A 147 -22.86 -9.13 6.56
C ASP A 147 -23.33 -8.14 7.64
N LEU A 148 -24.52 -7.55 7.47
CA LEU A 148 -25.16 -6.69 8.48
C LEU A 148 -25.58 -7.45 9.74
N ARG A 149 -26.05 -8.70 9.61
CA ARG A 149 -26.35 -9.56 10.77
C ARG A 149 -25.08 -9.96 11.50
N PHE A 150 -24.08 -10.42 10.77
CA PHE A 150 -22.78 -10.77 11.34
C PHE A 150 -22.15 -9.58 12.07
N ALA A 151 -22.12 -8.40 11.46
CA ALA A 151 -21.60 -7.20 12.09
C ALA A 151 -22.36 -6.80 13.37
N TRP A 152 -23.65 -7.14 13.47
CA TRP A 152 -24.44 -6.88 14.68
C TRP A 152 -24.14 -7.90 15.79
N GLU A 153 -24.00 -9.17 15.43
CA GLU A 153 -23.76 -10.28 16.36
C GLU A 153 -22.35 -10.27 16.93
N GLU A 154 -21.35 -9.92 16.11
CA GLU A 154 -19.93 -10.04 16.46
C GLU A 154 -19.32 -8.74 17.00
N MET A 155 -19.87 -7.58 16.67
CA MET A 155 -19.31 -6.32 17.16
C MET A 155 -19.72 -6.09 18.62
N PRO A 156 -18.77 -5.74 19.50
CA PRO A 156 -19.08 -5.37 20.88
C PRO A 156 -20.10 -4.23 20.92
N GLN A 157 -21.25 -4.46 21.55
CA GLN A 157 -22.27 -3.44 21.72
C GLN A 157 -22.11 -2.77 23.08
N GLN A 158 -22.25 -1.44 23.12
CA GLN A 158 -22.33 -0.74 24.39
C GLN A 158 -23.59 -1.18 25.13
N LEU A 159 -23.50 -1.32 26.46
CA LEU A 159 -24.68 -1.49 27.30
C LEU A 159 -25.45 -0.17 27.31
N LEU A 160 -26.55 -0.14 26.57
CA LEU A 160 -27.44 1.00 26.47
C LEU A 160 -28.65 0.84 27.41
N ASP A 161 -29.33 1.94 27.70
CA ASP A 161 -30.64 1.86 28.35
C ASP A 161 -31.69 1.22 27.43
N GLU A 162 -32.83 0.81 28.00
CA GLU A 162 -33.87 0.10 27.24
C GLU A 162 -34.42 0.90 26.04
N GLN A 163 -34.45 2.23 26.10
CA GLN A 163 -34.96 3.05 25.01
C GLN A 163 -33.94 3.13 23.87
N ALA A 164 -32.68 3.37 24.21
CA ALA A 164 -31.57 3.42 23.27
C ALA A 164 -31.35 2.05 22.59
N GLN A 165 -31.50 0.95 23.33
CA GLN A 165 -31.42 -0.40 22.78
C GLN A 165 -32.51 -0.64 21.72
N LYS A 166 -33.77 -0.28 21.99
CA LYS A 166 -34.88 -0.40 21.03
C LYS A 166 -34.65 0.44 19.77
N VAL A 167 -34.09 1.64 19.91
CA VAL A 167 -33.74 2.49 18.76
C VAL A 167 -32.66 1.83 17.91
N GLN A 168 -31.63 1.26 18.54
CA GLN A 168 -30.56 0.56 17.84
C GLN A 168 -31.06 -0.68 17.08
N GLU A 169 -31.91 -1.50 17.72
CA GLU A 169 -32.56 -2.66 17.09
C GLU A 169 -33.44 -2.25 15.91
N SER A 170 -34.21 -1.17 16.06
CA SER A 170 -35.05 -0.64 14.99
C SER A 170 -34.22 -0.16 13.81
N LEU A 171 -33.08 0.50 14.06
CA LEU A 171 -32.15 0.94 13.03
C LEU A 171 -31.54 -0.25 12.29
N HIS A 172 -31.14 -1.31 13.01
CA HIS A 172 -30.61 -2.53 12.43
C HIS A 172 -31.63 -3.23 11.52
N ALA A 173 -32.87 -3.40 12.00
CA ALA A 173 -33.95 -3.97 11.20
C ALA A 173 -34.24 -3.13 9.95
N ALA A 174 -34.23 -1.79 10.07
CA ALA A 174 -34.40 -0.89 8.94
C ALA A 174 -33.27 -1.00 7.92
N LEU A 175 -32.00 -1.11 8.36
CA LEU A 175 -30.86 -1.31 7.48
C LEU A 175 -30.92 -2.63 6.71
N ILE A 176 -31.35 -3.71 7.38
CA ILE A 176 -31.59 -5.01 6.73
C ILE A 176 -32.71 -4.89 5.69
N GLY A 177 -33.84 -4.29 6.05
CA GLY A 177 -34.96 -4.10 5.12
C GLY A 177 -34.58 -3.24 3.91
N TRP A 178 -33.81 -2.17 4.14
CA TRP A 178 -33.26 -1.34 3.07
C TRP A 178 -32.37 -2.17 2.13
N ALA A 179 -31.38 -2.91 2.66
CA ALA A 179 -30.46 -3.70 1.85
C ALA A 179 -31.19 -4.73 0.98
N GLN A 180 -32.21 -5.41 1.53
CA GLN A 180 -33.05 -6.35 0.78
C GLN A 180 -33.84 -5.65 -0.33
N SER A 181 -34.50 -4.53 -0.01
CA SER A 181 -35.33 -3.79 -0.98
C SER A 181 -34.51 -3.13 -2.09
N ALA A 182 -33.31 -2.65 -1.77
CA ALA A 182 -32.38 -2.04 -2.72
C ALA A 182 -31.65 -3.08 -3.58
N GLY A 183 -31.70 -4.35 -3.20
CA GLY A 183 -30.97 -5.45 -3.86
C GLY A 183 -29.56 -5.60 -3.30
N GLU A 184 -29.40 -6.48 -2.31
CA GLU A 184 -28.11 -6.76 -1.69
C GLU A 184 -27.03 -7.21 -2.71
N GLY A 185 -25.82 -6.70 -2.55
CA GLY A 185 -24.69 -6.99 -3.45
C GLY A 185 -24.73 -6.25 -4.80
N SER A 186 -25.78 -5.49 -5.08
CA SER A 186 -25.86 -4.66 -6.29
C SER A 186 -25.07 -3.35 -6.15
N ASP A 187 -24.83 -2.66 -7.26
CA ASP A 187 -24.17 -1.36 -7.27
C ASP A 187 -25.01 -0.30 -6.55
N TYR A 188 -24.41 0.36 -5.56
CA TYR A 188 -25.04 1.46 -4.85
C TYR A 188 -24.92 2.75 -5.66
N THR A 189 -26.04 3.17 -6.25
CA THR A 189 -26.14 4.35 -7.13
C THR A 189 -27.02 5.48 -6.57
N ASP A 190 -27.64 5.26 -5.41
CA ASP A 190 -28.58 6.19 -4.79
C ASP A 190 -27.87 7.28 -3.96
N ASN A 191 -26.93 7.99 -4.60
CA ASN A 191 -26.23 9.14 -4.03
C ASN A 191 -25.53 9.99 -5.11
N LEU A 192 -24.82 11.04 -4.69
CA LEU A 192 -23.88 11.75 -5.56
C LEU A 192 -22.83 10.78 -6.13
N PRO A 193 -22.50 10.82 -7.43
CA PRO A 193 -21.60 9.83 -8.05
C PRO A 193 -20.27 9.63 -7.31
N MET A 194 -19.67 10.71 -6.80
CA MET A 194 -18.40 10.65 -6.07
C MET A 194 -18.50 9.90 -4.73
N GLN A 195 -19.68 9.87 -4.12
CA GLN A 195 -19.98 9.18 -2.87
C GLN A 195 -20.35 7.71 -3.09
N CYS A 196 -20.80 7.36 -4.31
CA CYS A 196 -21.01 5.98 -4.76
C CYS A 196 -19.70 5.27 -5.11
N MET A 197 -18.58 6.00 -5.26
CA MET A 197 -17.29 5.44 -5.64
C MET A 197 -16.36 5.24 -4.43
N HIS A 198 -15.35 4.39 -4.61
CA HIS A 198 -14.22 4.26 -3.68
C HIS A 198 -12.93 3.87 -4.42
N PRO A 199 -11.75 4.27 -3.92
CA PRO A 199 -10.48 3.68 -4.33
C PRO A 199 -10.42 2.20 -3.96
N VAL A 200 -9.97 1.35 -4.87
CA VAL A 200 -10.03 -0.13 -4.74
C VAL A 200 -8.86 -0.75 -3.94
N GLY A 201 -8.17 0.05 -3.13
CA GLY A 201 -7.03 -0.38 -2.32
C GLY A 201 -5.66 -0.21 -3.01
N HIS A 202 -4.60 -0.28 -2.20
CA HIS A 202 -3.23 0.09 -2.58
C HIS A 202 -2.58 -0.86 -3.59
N TRP A 203 -3.01 -2.12 -3.67
CA TRP A 203 -2.49 -3.09 -4.66
C TRP A 203 -2.57 -2.56 -6.09
N TYR A 204 -3.62 -1.81 -6.41
CA TYR A 204 -3.85 -1.29 -7.75
C TYR A 204 -2.98 -0.08 -8.11
N GLU A 205 -2.22 0.49 -7.17
CA GLU A 205 -1.46 1.72 -7.43
C GLU A 205 -0.25 1.49 -8.35
N LEU A 206 0.46 0.36 -8.23
CA LEU A 206 1.53 0.00 -9.16
C LEU A 206 1.00 -0.34 -10.58
N PRO A 207 -0.02 -1.20 -10.75
CA PRO A 207 -0.67 -1.40 -12.06
C PRO A 207 -1.25 -0.11 -12.65
N ASN A 208 -1.72 0.83 -11.82
CA ASN A 208 -2.20 2.12 -12.30
C ASN A 208 -1.09 2.94 -12.97
N MET A 209 0.17 2.82 -12.55
CA MET A 209 1.30 3.49 -13.21
C MET A 209 1.54 2.98 -14.64
N LEU A 210 1.24 1.70 -14.90
CA LEU A 210 1.21 1.16 -16.27
C LEU A 210 0.07 1.82 -17.06
N ARG A 211 -1.14 1.84 -16.47
CA ARG A 211 -2.37 2.29 -17.15
C ARG A 211 -2.41 3.79 -17.42
N ASN A 212 -1.87 4.61 -16.53
CA ASN A 212 -1.86 6.06 -16.68
C ASN A 212 -0.61 6.59 -17.40
N GLY A 213 0.33 5.71 -17.76
CA GLY A 213 1.54 6.05 -18.50
C GLY A 213 2.68 6.60 -17.65
N VAL A 214 2.52 6.73 -16.33
CA VAL A 214 3.58 7.28 -15.45
C VAL A 214 4.80 6.37 -15.44
N LEU A 215 4.64 5.03 -15.49
CA LEU A 215 5.81 4.15 -15.57
C LEU A 215 6.53 4.29 -16.92
N ALA A 216 5.79 4.47 -18.02
CA ALA A 216 6.38 4.71 -19.34
C ALA A 216 7.18 6.01 -19.36
N GLU A 217 6.60 7.09 -18.81
CA GLU A 217 7.28 8.39 -18.67
C GLU A 217 8.54 8.27 -17.80
N LEU A 218 8.43 7.59 -16.67
CA LEU A 218 9.54 7.38 -15.75
C LEU A 218 10.69 6.61 -16.40
N LEU A 219 10.40 5.51 -17.12
CA LEU A 219 11.40 4.72 -17.82
C LEU A 219 12.02 5.48 -19.01
N ALA A 220 11.27 6.36 -19.67
CA ALA A 220 11.81 7.23 -20.71
C ALA A 220 12.79 8.27 -20.14
N GLN A 221 12.48 8.85 -18.97
CA GLN A 221 13.36 9.79 -18.28
C GLN A 221 14.57 9.11 -17.61
N ARG A 222 14.40 7.87 -17.15
CA ARG A 222 15.42 7.07 -16.44
C ARG A 222 15.51 5.65 -17.02
N PRO A 223 16.13 5.46 -18.19
CA PRO A 223 16.26 4.14 -18.81
C PRO A 223 16.99 3.11 -17.94
N GLN A 224 17.88 3.58 -17.06
CA GLN A 224 18.64 2.77 -16.12
C GLN A 224 17.86 2.36 -14.86
N LEU A 225 16.62 2.85 -14.66
CA LEU A 225 15.82 2.50 -13.50
C LEU A 225 15.58 0.98 -13.46
N LYS A 226 15.71 0.36 -12.28
CA LYS A 226 15.52 -1.08 -12.08
C LYS A 226 14.60 -1.39 -10.90
N TYR A 227 14.67 -0.58 -9.85
CA TYR A 227 14.02 -0.88 -8.58
C TYR A 227 13.06 0.23 -8.16
N LEU A 228 11.95 -0.17 -7.56
CA LEU A 228 10.99 0.73 -6.92
C LEU A 228 10.92 0.38 -5.43
N MET A 229 11.00 1.39 -4.57
CA MET A 229 10.60 1.27 -3.17
C MET A 229 9.19 1.85 -3.03
N MET A 230 8.21 1.00 -2.75
CA MET A 230 6.81 1.40 -2.55
C MET A 230 6.46 1.35 -1.07
N HIS A 231 5.90 2.43 -0.52
CA HIS A 231 5.52 2.48 0.88
C HIS A 231 4.29 3.35 1.17
N ASN A 232 3.64 3.09 2.29
CA ASN A 232 2.55 3.92 2.81
C ASN A 232 3.02 5.36 3.12
N ILE A 233 2.21 6.36 2.76
CA ILE A 233 2.55 7.78 3.00
C ILE A 233 2.66 8.11 4.49
N ASP A 234 2.01 7.36 5.37
CA ASP A 234 2.05 7.53 6.82
C ASP A 234 3.15 6.73 7.52
N THR A 235 3.86 5.83 6.81
CA THR A 235 5.01 5.09 7.35
C THR A 235 6.26 5.97 7.34
N LEU A 236 6.37 6.90 8.28
CA LEU A 236 7.46 7.88 8.33
C LEU A 236 8.85 7.27 8.53
N GLY A 237 8.93 6.06 9.10
CA GLY A 237 10.17 5.31 9.27
C GLY A 237 10.71 4.67 7.98
N ALA A 238 9.90 4.54 6.93
CA ALA A 238 10.34 3.96 5.66
C ALA A 238 11.36 4.88 4.99
N ASP A 239 12.54 4.37 4.67
CA ASP A 239 13.57 5.11 3.96
C ASP A 239 14.26 4.19 2.94
N VAL A 240 14.91 4.78 1.94
CA VAL A 240 15.64 4.03 0.92
C VAL A 240 16.98 3.59 1.52
N ASP A 241 16.95 2.55 2.35
CA ASP A 241 18.14 2.01 3.00
C ASP A 241 18.95 1.14 2.02
N PRO A 242 20.26 1.42 1.83
CA PRO A 242 21.08 0.68 0.88
C PRO A 242 21.31 -0.78 1.28
N LEU A 243 21.26 -1.13 2.57
CA LEU A 243 21.38 -2.52 2.99
C LEU A 243 20.13 -3.30 2.57
N LEU A 244 18.93 -2.78 2.85
CA LEU A 244 17.68 -3.46 2.48
C LEU A 244 17.51 -3.58 0.96
N LEU A 245 17.85 -2.51 0.22
CA LEU A 245 17.95 -2.58 -1.24
C LEU A 245 18.96 -3.64 -1.69
N GLY A 246 20.13 -3.69 -1.05
CA GLY A 246 21.14 -4.71 -1.30
C GLY A 246 20.65 -6.14 -1.08
N CYS A 247 19.93 -6.38 0.01
CA CYS A 247 19.28 -7.66 0.30
C CYS A 247 18.28 -8.04 -0.79
N HIS A 248 17.45 -7.09 -1.23
CA HIS A 248 16.50 -7.31 -2.34
C HIS A 248 17.23 -7.67 -3.63
N ILE A 249 18.24 -6.89 -4.03
CA ILE A 249 19.07 -7.15 -5.22
C ILE A 249 19.72 -8.53 -5.15
N HIS A 250 20.31 -8.88 -4.00
CA HIS A 250 20.97 -10.15 -3.81
C HIS A 250 19.99 -11.33 -3.87
N SER A 251 18.79 -11.18 -3.31
CA SER A 251 17.77 -12.24 -3.31
C SER A 251 17.30 -12.62 -4.71
N GLY A 252 17.42 -11.70 -5.68
CA GLY A 252 16.89 -11.87 -7.03
C GLY A 252 15.35 -11.92 -7.08
N ALA A 253 14.65 -11.60 -5.99
CA ALA A 253 13.20 -11.64 -5.94
C ALA A 253 12.57 -10.46 -6.72
N GLY A 254 11.44 -10.70 -7.38
CA GLY A 254 10.69 -9.64 -8.06
C GLY A 254 9.97 -8.69 -7.10
N LEU A 255 9.63 -9.18 -5.90
CA LEU A 255 8.99 -8.42 -4.84
C LEU A 255 9.53 -8.88 -3.49
N THR A 256 9.96 -7.93 -2.65
CA THR A 256 10.33 -8.17 -1.24
C THR A 256 9.48 -7.29 -0.35
N ALA A 257 8.89 -7.86 0.70
CA ALA A 257 8.10 -7.12 1.68
C ALA A 257 8.90 -6.93 2.97
N GLU A 258 8.94 -5.71 3.50
CA GLU A 258 9.47 -5.46 4.84
C GLU A 258 8.37 -5.72 5.88
N VAL A 259 8.70 -6.54 6.87
CA VAL A 259 7.83 -6.85 8.00
C VAL A 259 8.43 -6.33 9.30
N ILE A 260 7.57 -6.06 10.27
CA ILE A 260 7.95 -5.66 11.63
C ILE A 260 7.47 -6.70 12.63
N THR A 261 8.10 -6.76 13.81
CA THR A 261 7.53 -7.52 14.93
C THR A 261 6.19 -6.92 15.32
N ARG A 262 5.17 -7.77 15.42
CA ARG A 262 3.81 -7.34 15.77
C ARG A 262 3.75 -6.75 17.17
N ARG A 263 2.98 -5.66 17.31
CA ARG A 263 2.54 -5.07 18.58
C ARG A 263 1.02 -5.19 18.69
N LEU A 264 0.51 -5.12 19.93
CA LEU A 264 -0.92 -5.30 20.20
C LEU A 264 -1.81 -4.28 19.47
N GLU A 265 -1.31 -3.06 19.27
CA GLU A 265 -2.04 -1.96 18.63
C GLU A 265 -1.99 -2.00 17.10
N ASP A 266 -1.17 -2.88 16.52
CA ASP A 266 -1.02 -2.97 15.07
C ASP A 266 -2.31 -3.47 14.41
N ARG A 267 -2.69 -2.80 13.32
CA ARG A 267 -3.85 -3.13 12.49
C ARG A 267 -3.42 -3.16 11.03
N GLY A 268 -3.75 -4.23 10.32
CA GLY A 268 -3.33 -4.43 8.93
C GLY A 268 -3.29 -5.91 8.58
N GLY A 269 -2.23 -6.32 7.87
CA GLY A 269 -2.01 -7.71 7.50
C GLY A 269 -0.83 -8.35 8.24
N GLY A 270 -1.04 -9.57 8.72
CA GLY A 270 0.01 -10.40 9.30
C GLY A 270 0.72 -11.24 8.25
N LEU A 271 1.96 -11.65 8.53
CA LEU A 271 2.66 -12.65 7.73
C LEU A 271 2.36 -14.04 8.34
N ALA A 272 1.72 -14.90 7.56
CA ALA A 272 1.33 -16.23 7.99
C ALA A 272 1.76 -17.28 6.96
N ARG A 273 1.92 -18.52 7.40
CA ARG A 273 2.08 -19.67 6.52
C ARG A 273 0.71 -20.26 6.24
N ILE A 274 0.25 -20.17 4.99
CA ILE A 274 -1.03 -20.71 4.54
C ILE A 274 -0.74 -21.91 3.64
N ASP A 275 -1.16 -23.10 4.10
CA ASP A 275 -0.94 -24.37 3.41
C ASP A 275 0.55 -24.58 3.04
N GLY A 276 1.42 -24.27 4.00
CA GLY A 276 2.87 -24.45 3.89
C GLY A 276 3.62 -23.32 3.19
N ARG A 277 2.94 -22.26 2.72
CA ARG A 277 3.58 -21.13 2.01
C ARG A 277 3.42 -19.81 2.76
N PRO A 278 4.49 -19.01 2.93
CA PRO A 278 4.39 -17.67 3.49
C PRO A 278 3.48 -16.78 2.62
N ARG A 279 2.57 -16.05 3.26
CA ARG A 279 1.65 -15.10 2.64
C ARG A 279 1.37 -13.95 3.59
N LEU A 280 1.30 -12.74 3.04
CA LEU A 280 0.68 -11.62 3.73
C LEU A 280 -0.84 -11.80 3.67
N ILE A 281 -1.49 -11.77 4.82
CA ILE A 281 -2.93 -11.91 4.96
C ILE A 281 -3.49 -10.73 5.74
N GLU A 282 -4.42 -10.00 5.14
CA GLU A 282 -5.16 -8.94 5.82
C GLU A 282 -5.95 -9.51 6.99
N GLY A 283 -6.00 -8.83 8.14
CA GLY A 283 -6.73 -9.31 9.31
C GLY A 283 -8.21 -9.61 9.01
N LEU A 284 -8.83 -8.83 8.13
CA LEU A 284 -10.21 -9.05 7.66
C LEU A 284 -10.41 -10.34 6.84
N ALA A 285 -9.34 -10.94 6.34
CA ALA A 285 -9.37 -12.19 5.60
C ALA A 285 -9.11 -13.42 6.49
N LEU A 286 -8.77 -13.22 7.78
CA LEU A 286 -8.64 -14.31 8.74
C LEU A 286 -10.03 -14.81 9.17
N PRO A 287 -10.22 -16.13 9.33
CA PRO A 287 -11.51 -16.68 9.75
C PRO A 287 -11.84 -16.37 11.21
N HIS A 288 -10.83 -16.14 12.05
CA HIS A 288 -10.96 -15.79 13.46
C HIS A 288 -9.86 -14.79 13.83
N GLU A 289 -10.22 -13.72 14.55
CA GLU A 289 -9.26 -12.70 14.99
C GLU A 289 -8.15 -13.26 15.89
N GLU A 290 -8.45 -14.35 16.62
CA GLU A 290 -7.48 -14.97 17.52
C GLU A 290 -6.22 -15.47 16.82
N ILE A 291 -6.34 -15.84 15.55
CA ILE A 291 -5.20 -16.28 14.73
C ILE A 291 -4.20 -15.14 14.56
N GLU A 292 -4.70 -13.91 14.41
CA GLU A 292 -3.89 -12.71 14.24
C GLU A 292 -2.97 -12.47 15.45
N PHE A 293 -3.41 -12.83 16.67
CA PHE A 293 -2.60 -12.69 17.88
C PHE A 293 -1.40 -13.64 17.93
N ASN A 294 -1.45 -14.74 17.19
CA ASN A 294 -0.38 -15.73 17.14
C ASN A 294 0.69 -15.42 16.08
N LEU A 295 0.48 -14.40 15.24
CA LEU A 295 1.41 -14.04 14.17
C LEU A 295 2.55 -13.16 14.72
N THR A 296 3.79 -13.58 14.47
CA THR A 296 4.98 -12.87 14.98
C THR A 296 5.24 -11.57 14.21
N TYR A 297 4.92 -11.56 12.91
CA TYR A 297 5.29 -10.47 12.01
C TYR A 297 4.08 -9.82 11.34
N TYR A 298 4.18 -8.52 11.12
CA TYR A 298 3.19 -7.70 10.47
C TYR A 298 3.76 -6.94 9.28
N ASN A 299 2.93 -6.77 8.26
CA ASN A 299 3.29 -6.01 7.07
C ASN A 299 3.47 -4.52 7.41
N SER A 300 4.65 -3.97 7.14
CA SER A 300 4.87 -2.52 7.23
C SER A 300 4.25 -1.74 6.06
N ASN A 301 3.78 -2.47 5.06
CA ASN A 301 3.35 -1.99 3.74
C ASN A 301 4.48 -1.24 3.01
N THR A 302 5.71 -1.69 3.19
CA THR A 302 6.91 -1.27 2.45
C THR A 302 7.40 -2.43 1.60
N PHE A 303 7.57 -2.20 0.30
CA PHE A 303 7.96 -3.20 -0.68
C PHE A 303 9.10 -2.71 -1.56
N TRP A 304 10.01 -3.61 -1.87
CA TRP A 304 11.00 -3.45 -2.93
C TRP A 304 10.56 -4.25 -4.14
N VAL A 305 10.62 -3.62 -5.31
CA VAL A 305 10.08 -4.15 -6.55
C VAL A 305 11.15 -4.10 -7.63
N ASP A 306 11.39 -5.23 -8.30
CA ASP A 306 12.13 -5.28 -9.55
C ASP A 306 11.16 -5.00 -10.71
N ILE A 307 11.45 -3.94 -11.48
CA ILE A 307 10.57 -3.48 -12.55
C ILE A 307 10.41 -4.56 -13.62
N ASP A 308 11.51 -5.20 -14.04
CA ASP A 308 11.47 -6.14 -15.16
C ASP A 308 10.78 -7.44 -14.79
N GLN A 309 10.96 -7.92 -13.55
CA GLN A 309 10.23 -9.08 -13.06
C GLN A 309 8.73 -8.81 -12.94
N VAL A 310 8.33 -7.63 -12.46
CA VAL A 310 6.91 -7.27 -12.42
C VAL A 310 6.33 -7.14 -13.82
N LEU A 311 7.05 -6.52 -14.76
CA LEU A 311 6.61 -6.45 -16.16
C LEU A 311 6.44 -7.85 -16.76
N ALA A 312 7.34 -8.78 -16.46
CA ALA A 312 7.23 -10.17 -16.91
C ALA A 312 5.97 -10.88 -16.37
N VAL A 313 5.57 -10.62 -15.12
CA VAL A 313 4.29 -11.12 -14.56
C VAL A 313 3.09 -10.61 -15.36
N PHE A 314 3.16 -9.37 -15.87
CA PHE A 314 2.14 -8.80 -16.74
C PHE A 314 2.30 -9.19 -18.23
N GLY A 315 3.30 -9.99 -18.59
CA GLY A 315 3.60 -10.34 -19.98
C GLY A 315 4.08 -9.15 -20.82
N LEU A 316 4.73 -8.17 -20.20
CA LEU A 316 5.21 -6.94 -20.81
C LEU A 316 6.75 -6.86 -20.77
N THR A 317 7.31 -6.15 -21.75
CA THR A 317 8.68 -5.65 -21.73
C THR A 317 8.71 -4.14 -21.55
N ARG A 318 9.87 -3.56 -21.20
CA ARG A 318 10.01 -2.11 -21.02
C ARG A 318 9.52 -1.28 -22.22
N THR A 319 9.76 -1.75 -23.45
CA THR A 319 9.36 -1.05 -24.68
C THR A 319 7.86 -1.12 -24.94
N GLU A 320 7.15 -2.06 -24.32
CA GLU A 320 5.71 -2.27 -24.49
C GLU A 320 4.89 -1.52 -23.45
N VAL A 321 5.51 -0.95 -22.41
CA VAL A 321 4.82 -0.20 -21.34
C VAL A 321 4.06 1.02 -21.90
N SER A 322 4.55 1.61 -22.99
CA SER A 322 3.87 2.73 -23.67
C SER A 322 2.73 2.28 -24.60
N ASN A 323 2.63 0.98 -24.91
CA ASN A 323 1.61 0.44 -25.80
C ASN A 323 0.30 0.16 -25.05
N ARG A 324 -0.66 1.07 -25.18
CA ARG A 324 -1.98 1.00 -24.52
C ARG A 324 -2.82 -0.23 -24.89
N GLU A 325 -2.56 -0.88 -26.02
CA GLU A 325 -3.29 -2.10 -26.41
C GLU A 325 -2.76 -3.33 -25.67
N LYS A 326 -1.48 -3.33 -25.31
CA LYS A 326 -0.82 -4.40 -24.54
C LYS A 326 -0.97 -4.22 -23.04
N VAL A 327 -1.04 -2.98 -22.56
CA VAL A 327 -1.29 -2.71 -21.14
C VAL A 327 -2.68 -3.25 -20.77
N PRO A 328 -2.75 -4.24 -19.88
CA PRO A 328 -3.94 -5.05 -19.74
C PRO A 328 -5.09 -4.26 -19.09
N ARG A 329 -6.32 -4.51 -19.57
CA ARG A 329 -7.55 -3.83 -19.12
C ARG A 329 -7.96 -4.31 -17.72
N PRO A 330 -8.70 -3.52 -16.94
CA PRO A 330 -9.21 -3.97 -15.64
C PRO A 330 -10.25 -5.08 -15.86
N CYS A 331 -9.81 -6.33 -15.84
CA CYS A 331 -10.68 -7.47 -15.61
C CYS A 331 -10.69 -7.78 -14.12
N VAL A 332 -11.85 -8.17 -13.59
CA VAL A 332 -12.09 -8.52 -12.17
C VAL A 332 -11.20 -9.67 -11.65
N ALA A 333 -10.36 -10.27 -12.52
CA ALA A 333 -9.48 -11.40 -12.26
C ALA A 333 -7.98 -11.03 -12.09
N TRP A 334 -7.67 -9.85 -11.53
CA TRP A 334 -6.28 -9.47 -11.17
C TRP A 334 -5.80 -10.10 -9.84
N LEU A 335 -6.57 -11.01 -9.23
CA LEU A 335 -6.12 -11.82 -8.11
C LEU A 335 -5.15 -12.89 -8.64
N PRO A 336 -3.94 -13.02 -8.08
CA PRO A 336 -3.02 -14.05 -8.52
C PRO A 336 -3.56 -15.41 -8.07
N ALA A 337 -4.18 -16.13 -8.99
CA ALA A 337 -3.98 -17.58 -9.08
C ALA A 337 -2.61 -17.83 -9.74
N CYS A 338 -1.54 -17.24 -9.19
CA CYS A 338 -0.18 -17.64 -9.49
C CYS A 338 0.33 -18.35 -8.25
N PRO A 339 0.55 -19.67 -8.29
CA PRO A 339 1.42 -20.28 -7.30
C PRO A 339 2.80 -19.65 -7.55
N LEU A 340 3.23 -18.79 -6.63
CA LEU A 340 4.67 -18.53 -6.47
C LEU A 340 5.27 -19.93 -6.26
N THR A 341 5.96 -20.43 -7.29
CA THR A 341 6.65 -21.71 -7.27
C THR A 341 7.76 -21.70 -6.25
#